data_AF-A0A2P7YJZ9-F1
#
_entry.id   AF-A0A2P7YJZ9-F1
#
_cell.length_a   1.000
_cell.length_b   1.000
_cell.length_c   1.000
_cell.angle_alpha   90.00
_cell.angle_beta   90.00
_cell.angle_gamma   90.00
#
_symmetry.space_group_name_H-M   'P 1'
#
loop_
_entity.id
_entity.type
_entity.pdbx_description
1 polymer ?
#
loop_
_entity_poly.entity_id
_entity_poly.type
_entity_poly.pdbx_seq_one_letter_code
_entity_poly.pdbx_strand_id
1 'polypeptide(L)'
;MSYGRLPARQVRLQSTKTEEKKPDTLVIRKQDVPSTEVAESTEKKAAEKAKPTLWEKVKHEASHYWNGTKLLGYEMKVSTKLLVKMVSGYGLSRRENNQLQRTIVDVIRLVPFSMFVLVPFAELLLPVALKIFPNLLPSTYQSKLDIKKKRADLSKRRVNASDYIKKTMEESGLKLSKKISEEEKQAFVGFFDIISMGKTPDREHLTRVARMFKNDQVLDNLSRPQLVAMAKYMSLRPFGTDSILRYQIRHRLLTIIKDDKAIDYEGVESLTVPELHVACSQRGIKTQDVSPGRLREDLDTWLDLRLRQKIPSTLLILSSAYTYGEHTQGIDTYYDALLAVLSSIPDEVYNVAKLSMSDDSKLKLDILKEQDEMINEENLREKDTVNNIKDEIQLDEYEDTASEGMKIEEDESKNDKEKDEKNSEKNSEKKSEESDASATISGDKK
;
A
#
# COMPACT_ATOMS: atom_id res chain seq x y z
N MET A 1 -59.94 -31.95 -35.22
CA MET A 1 -58.99 -30.84 -35.45
C MET A 1 -57.60 -31.26 -35.00
N SER A 2 -56.55 -30.59 -35.48
CA SER A 2 -55.16 -31.10 -35.51
C SER A 2 -54.49 -31.20 -34.14
N TYR A 3 -53.69 -32.26 -33.94
CA TYR A 3 -52.61 -32.33 -32.96
C TYR A 3 -51.31 -32.70 -33.67
N GLY A 4 -50.34 -31.80 -33.66
CA GLY A 4 -49.03 -32.02 -34.28
C GLY A 4 -48.04 -32.71 -33.35
N ARG A 5 -47.34 -33.74 -33.85
CA ARG A 5 -46.18 -34.36 -33.21
C ARG A 5 -45.14 -34.67 -34.29
N LEU A 6 -43.93 -34.13 -34.17
CA LEU A 6 -42.79 -34.43 -35.05
C LEU A 6 -41.84 -35.44 -34.39
N PRO A 7 -41.40 -36.49 -35.09
CA PRO A 7 -40.28 -37.33 -34.68
C PRO A 7 -39.07 -37.24 -35.64
N ALA A 8 -37.95 -37.80 -35.19
CA ALA A 8 -36.63 -37.73 -35.82
C ALA A 8 -36.49 -38.48 -37.17
N ARG A 9 -35.38 -38.22 -37.89
CA ARG A 9 -35.00 -38.92 -39.12
C ARG A 9 -33.60 -39.52 -39.04
N GLN A 10 -33.47 -40.79 -39.42
CA GLN A 10 -32.21 -41.52 -39.54
C GLN A 10 -31.85 -41.82 -41.01
N VAL A 11 -30.53 -41.84 -41.23
CA VAL A 11 -29.67 -42.33 -42.33
C VAL A 11 -30.25 -43.42 -43.27
N ARG A 12 -29.98 -43.38 -44.60
CA ARG A 12 -29.00 -44.24 -45.33
C ARG A 12 -29.14 -44.36 -46.89
N LEU A 13 -27.99 -44.18 -47.60
CA LEU A 13 -27.50 -44.69 -48.91
C LEU A 13 -28.41 -44.95 -50.14
N GLN A 14 -27.93 -44.59 -51.35
CA GLN A 14 -27.52 -45.55 -52.43
C GLN A 14 -26.70 -44.88 -53.58
N SER A 15 -26.29 -45.64 -54.61
CA SER A 15 -25.12 -45.39 -55.50
C SER A 15 -25.35 -45.73 -57.00
N THR A 16 -24.31 -45.58 -57.85
CA THR A 16 -24.11 -46.04 -59.27
C THR A 16 -24.61 -45.09 -60.42
N LYS A 17 -23.72 -44.56 -61.31
CA LYS A 17 -23.29 -44.99 -62.69
C LYS A 17 -24.22 -44.52 -63.85
N THR A 18 -23.82 -44.24 -65.12
CA THR A 18 -22.54 -44.28 -65.90
C THR A 18 -22.50 -43.10 -66.95
N GLU A 19 -21.44 -43.02 -67.77
CA GLU A 19 -21.10 -42.04 -68.85
C GLU A 19 -22.00 -42.01 -70.11
N GLU A 20 -22.00 -40.90 -70.89
CA GLU A 20 -21.38 -40.85 -72.25
C GLU A 20 -21.41 -39.46 -72.97
N LYS A 21 -20.29 -39.17 -73.67
CA LYS A 21 -20.07 -38.38 -74.92
C LYS A 21 -20.28 -36.84 -75.02
N LYS A 22 -19.46 -36.27 -75.92
CA LYS A 22 -19.19 -34.86 -76.29
C LYS A 22 -19.21 -34.75 -77.84
N PRO A 23 -19.40 -33.57 -78.49
CA PRO A 23 -18.30 -32.60 -78.65
C PRO A 23 -18.67 -31.10 -78.69
N ASP A 24 -17.63 -30.27 -78.53
CA ASP A 24 -17.37 -28.84 -78.88
C ASP A 24 -18.53 -27.90 -79.29
N THR A 25 -18.60 -26.67 -78.76
CA THR A 25 -17.57 -25.63 -79.03
C THR A 25 -17.49 -24.48 -78.00
N LEU A 26 -16.24 -24.02 -77.79
CA LEU A 26 -15.76 -22.66 -77.46
C LEU A 26 -16.19 -21.90 -76.17
N VAL A 27 -15.19 -21.82 -75.26
CA VAL A 27 -14.68 -20.62 -74.54
C VAL A 27 -15.59 -19.89 -73.54
N ILE A 28 -15.23 -19.98 -72.25
CA ILE A 28 -14.76 -18.82 -71.44
C ILE A 28 -13.95 -19.31 -70.21
N ARG A 29 -12.79 -18.66 -70.03
CA ARG A 29 -11.87 -18.58 -68.89
C ARG A 29 -12.24 -19.33 -67.58
N LYS A 30 -11.47 -20.38 -67.26
CA LYS A 30 -11.44 -21.03 -65.94
C LYS A 30 -10.79 -20.16 -64.86
N GLN A 31 -11.41 -20.13 -63.67
CA GLN A 31 -10.65 -20.24 -62.41
C GLN A 31 -10.20 -21.71 -62.27
N ASP A 32 -9.04 -21.97 -61.68
CA ASP A 32 -8.79 -23.14 -60.82
C ASP A 32 -7.41 -23.02 -60.15
N VAL A 33 -7.33 -23.51 -58.91
CA VAL A 33 -6.14 -23.85 -58.12
C VAL A 33 -5.55 -25.21 -58.59
N PRO A 34 -4.54 -25.88 -57.98
CA PRO A 34 -3.65 -25.55 -56.85
C PRO A 34 -2.14 -25.93 -57.08
N SER A 35 -1.38 -25.95 -55.97
CA SER A 35 -0.25 -26.88 -55.65
C SER A 35 1.20 -26.57 -56.05
N THR A 36 1.98 -26.21 -55.01
CA THR A 36 3.32 -26.72 -54.65
C THR A 36 4.43 -26.84 -55.70
N GLU A 37 5.36 -25.89 -55.66
CA GLU A 37 6.80 -26.18 -55.76
C GLU A 37 7.56 -25.56 -54.57
N VAL A 38 8.65 -26.21 -54.16
CA VAL A 38 9.54 -25.74 -53.08
C VAL A 38 10.69 -24.97 -53.72
N ALA A 39 10.76 -23.66 -53.47
CA ALA A 39 11.92 -22.84 -53.83
C ALA A 39 12.16 -21.72 -52.80
N GLU A 40 13.39 -21.71 -52.29
CA GLU A 40 14.09 -20.62 -51.59
C GLU A 40 13.36 -19.87 -50.45
N SER A 41 13.74 -20.26 -49.24
CA SER A 41 13.75 -19.41 -48.05
C SER A 41 14.61 -18.15 -48.26
N THR A 42 14.04 -17.11 -48.85
CA THR A 42 14.57 -15.75 -48.67
C THR A 42 14.18 -15.28 -47.28
N GLU A 43 15.14 -15.34 -46.36
CA GLU A 43 15.06 -14.67 -45.06
C GLU A 43 14.71 -13.19 -45.30
N LYS A 44 13.46 -12.82 -44.99
CA LYS A 44 13.12 -11.41 -44.75
C LYS A 44 13.83 -11.00 -43.48
N LYS A 45 15.09 -10.54 -43.62
CA LYS A 45 15.83 -9.82 -42.60
C LYS A 45 14.85 -8.91 -41.88
N ALA A 46 14.67 -9.14 -40.59
CA ALA A 46 13.92 -8.23 -39.75
C ALA A 46 14.52 -6.84 -39.96
N ALA A 47 13.71 -5.89 -40.44
CA ALA A 47 14.18 -4.54 -40.68
C ALA A 47 14.64 -3.96 -39.35
N GLU A 48 15.96 -3.93 -39.15
CA GLU A 48 16.60 -3.38 -37.97
C GLU A 48 16.17 -1.92 -37.90
N LYS A 49 15.31 -1.59 -36.94
CA LYS A 49 14.77 -0.22 -36.81
C LYS A 49 15.95 0.72 -36.65
N ALA A 50 16.19 1.54 -37.68
CA ALA A 50 17.27 2.50 -37.69
C ALA A 50 17.26 3.28 -36.37
N LYS A 51 18.38 3.22 -35.64
CA LYS A 51 18.51 3.90 -34.35
C LYS A 51 18.26 5.39 -34.62
N PRO A 52 17.30 6.04 -33.94
CA PRO A 52 16.91 7.41 -34.27
C PRO A 52 18.13 8.32 -34.22
N THR A 53 18.23 9.21 -35.19
CA THR A 53 19.34 10.16 -35.30
C THR A 53 19.40 11.04 -34.06
N LEU A 54 20.58 11.60 -33.76
CA LEU A 54 20.75 12.47 -32.59
C LEU A 54 19.76 13.64 -32.60
N TRP A 55 19.46 14.18 -33.79
CA TRP A 55 18.48 15.26 -33.96
C TRP A 55 17.03 14.82 -33.68
N GLU A 56 16.63 13.62 -34.11
CA GLU A 56 15.30 13.07 -33.80
C GLU A 56 15.13 12.80 -32.31
N LYS A 57 16.18 12.34 -31.62
CA LYS A 57 16.18 12.19 -30.15
C LYS A 57 16.02 13.53 -29.45
N VAL A 58 16.85 14.52 -29.77
CA VAL A 58 16.79 15.87 -29.19
C VAL A 58 15.42 16.51 -29.44
N LYS A 59 14.87 16.41 -30.65
CA LYS A 59 13.53 16.92 -30.97
C LYS A 59 12.42 16.21 -30.18
N HIS A 60 12.52 14.89 -30.01
CA HIS A 60 11.57 14.12 -29.22
C HIS A 60 11.63 14.49 -27.72
N GLU A 61 12.83 14.62 -27.16
CA GLU A 61 13.05 15.01 -25.77
C GLU A 61 12.58 16.46 -25.51
N ALA A 62 12.96 17.42 -26.36
CA ALA A 62 12.49 18.81 -26.26
C ALA A 62 10.96 18.92 -26.35
N SER A 63 10.33 18.14 -27.23
CA SER A 63 8.86 18.05 -27.33
C SER A 63 8.23 17.46 -26.06
N HIS A 64 8.83 16.42 -25.50
CA HIS A 64 8.39 15.80 -24.24
C HIS A 64 8.46 16.80 -23.07
N TYR A 65 9.57 17.53 -22.92
CA TYR A 65 9.70 18.58 -21.91
C TYR A 65 8.72 19.74 -22.13
N TRP A 66 8.55 20.24 -23.35
CA TRP A 66 7.60 21.32 -23.64
C TRP A 66 6.14 20.94 -23.30
N ASN A 67 5.72 19.75 -23.71
CA ASN A 67 4.39 19.23 -23.39
C ASN A 67 4.23 19.00 -21.88
N GLY A 68 5.27 18.54 -21.20
CA GLY A 68 5.33 18.42 -19.74
C GLY A 68 5.15 19.75 -19.03
N THR A 69 5.90 20.79 -19.41
CA THR A 69 5.78 22.14 -18.84
C THR A 69 4.38 22.72 -19.03
N LYS A 70 3.78 22.53 -20.22
CA LYS A 70 2.40 22.95 -20.50
C LYS A 70 1.38 22.21 -19.62
N LEU A 71 1.56 20.91 -19.42
CA LEU A 71 0.70 20.10 -18.54
C LEU A 71 0.83 20.55 -17.08
N LEU A 72 2.05 20.75 -16.59
CA LEU A 72 2.31 21.19 -15.21
C LEU A 72 1.70 22.57 -14.93
N GLY A 73 1.82 23.52 -15.87
CA GLY A 73 1.17 24.83 -15.75
C GLY A 73 -0.36 24.76 -15.67
N TYR A 74 -0.98 23.83 -16.40
CA TYR A 74 -2.42 23.57 -16.29
C TYR A 74 -2.79 22.90 -14.95
N GLU A 75 -2.01 21.92 -14.50
CA GLU A 75 -2.19 21.26 -13.21
C GLU A 75 -2.06 22.25 -12.04
N MET A 76 -1.09 23.17 -12.08
CA MET A 76 -0.96 24.27 -11.13
C MET A 76 -2.21 25.15 -11.12
N LYS A 77 -2.71 25.60 -12.29
CA LYS A 77 -3.92 26.44 -12.38
C LYS A 77 -5.16 25.76 -11.77
N VAL A 78 -5.36 24.47 -12.03
CA VAL A 78 -6.48 23.71 -11.45
C VAL A 78 -6.30 23.57 -9.93
N SER A 79 -5.10 23.21 -9.48
CA SER A 79 -4.81 23.01 -8.06
C SER A 79 -4.88 24.31 -7.25
N THR A 80 -4.56 25.48 -7.82
CA THR A 80 -4.84 26.77 -7.17
C THR A 80 -6.34 26.96 -6.91
N LYS A 81 -7.22 26.60 -7.85
CA LYS A 81 -8.68 26.65 -7.64
C LYS A 81 -9.13 25.68 -6.54
N LEU A 82 -8.56 24.49 -6.49
CA LEU A 82 -8.86 23.48 -5.45
C LEU A 82 -8.37 23.92 -4.07
N LEU A 83 -7.20 24.57 -3.99
CA LEU A 83 -6.67 25.16 -2.76
C LEU A 83 -7.59 26.29 -2.26
N VAL A 84 -8.02 27.19 -3.15
CA VAL A 84 -9.01 28.23 -2.79
C VAL A 84 -10.32 27.61 -2.30
N LYS A 85 -10.84 26.58 -2.99
CA LYS A 85 -12.05 25.85 -2.56
C LYS A 85 -11.90 25.29 -1.14
N MET A 86 -10.77 24.63 -0.85
CA MET A 86 -10.46 24.10 0.49
C MET A 86 -10.34 25.19 1.56
N VAL A 87 -9.60 26.27 1.28
CA VAL A 87 -9.42 27.40 2.22
C VAL A 87 -10.73 28.16 2.46
N SER A 88 -11.65 28.17 1.49
CA SER A 88 -13.02 28.68 1.65
C SER A 88 -13.96 27.73 2.42
N GLY A 89 -13.45 26.65 3.01
CA GLY A 89 -14.22 25.73 3.87
C GLY A 89 -15.02 24.66 3.11
N TYR A 90 -14.89 24.55 1.78
CA TYR A 90 -15.56 23.49 1.02
C TYR A 90 -14.74 22.20 1.00
N GLY A 91 -15.39 21.07 1.25
CA GLY A 91 -14.79 19.74 1.07
C GLY A 91 -14.31 19.50 -0.37
N LEU A 92 -13.19 18.79 -0.49
CA LEU A 92 -12.72 18.26 -1.77
C LEU A 92 -13.17 16.81 -1.94
N SER A 93 -13.55 16.42 -3.17
CA SER A 93 -13.72 15.00 -3.51
C SER A 93 -12.38 14.27 -3.45
N ARG A 94 -12.41 12.93 -3.43
CA ARG A 94 -11.19 12.11 -3.43
C ARG A 94 -10.28 12.44 -4.60
N ARG A 95 -10.87 12.63 -5.79
CA ARG A 95 -10.16 12.99 -7.04
C ARG A 95 -9.54 14.39 -6.97
N GLU A 96 -10.27 15.37 -6.44
CA GLU A 96 -9.75 16.74 -6.25
C GLU A 96 -8.57 16.77 -5.26
N ASN A 97 -8.70 16.10 -4.11
CA ASN A 97 -7.63 16.03 -3.11
C ASN A 97 -6.37 15.35 -3.68
N ASN A 98 -6.53 14.21 -4.37
CA ASN A 98 -5.42 13.51 -5.01
C ASN A 98 -4.72 14.34 -6.11
N GLN A 99 -5.48 15.14 -6.87
CA GLN A 99 -4.92 16.07 -7.87
C GLN A 99 -4.10 17.20 -7.21
N LEU A 100 -4.65 17.80 -6.15
CA LEU A 100 -3.97 18.85 -5.38
C LEU A 100 -2.66 18.32 -4.77
N GLN A 101 -2.70 17.18 -4.07
CA GLN A 101 -1.53 16.54 -3.47
C GLN A 101 -0.45 16.19 -4.51
N ARG A 102 -0.84 15.61 -5.66
CA ARG A 102 0.11 15.33 -6.75
C ARG A 102 0.79 16.61 -7.25
N THR A 103 0.01 17.67 -7.46
CA THR A 103 0.54 18.95 -7.96
C THR A 103 1.49 19.59 -6.95
N ILE A 104 1.16 19.58 -5.65
CA ILE A 104 2.04 20.09 -4.58
C ILE A 104 3.38 19.34 -4.58
N VAL A 105 3.35 18.00 -4.62
CA VAL A 105 4.55 17.17 -4.65
C VAL A 105 5.39 17.43 -5.91
N ASP A 106 4.76 17.60 -7.07
CA ASP A 106 5.46 17.87 -8.33
C ASP A 106 6.01 19.31 -8.40
N VAL A 107 5.37 20.30 -7.77
CA VAL A 107 5.92 21.66 -7.59
C VAL A 107 7.11 21.66 -6.64
N ILE A 108 7.05 20.95 -5.51
CA ILE A 108 8.18 20.81 -4.57
C ILE A 108 9.39 20.16 -5.27
N ARG A 109 9.16 19.15 -6.12
CA ARG A 109 10.20 18.54 -6.97
C ARG A 109 10.73 19.46 -8.07
N LEU A 110 9.89 20.38 -8.58
CA LEU A 110 10.30 21.33 -9.60
C LEU A 110 11.34 22.33 -9.08
N VAL A 111 11.30 22.72 -7.80
CA VAL A 111 12.23 23.71 -7.23
C VAL A 111 13.71 23.29 -7.37
N PRO A 112 14.18 22.12 -6.88
CA PRO A 112 15.56 21.69 -7.12
C PRO A 112 15.83 21.35 -8.60
N PHE A 113 14.82 20.93 -9.36
CA PHE A 113 14.97 20.64 -10.80
C PHE A 113 15.22 21.92 -11.63
N SER A 114 14.56 23.04 -11.31
CA SER A 114 14.67 24.30 -12.06
C SER A 114 16.08 24.89 -12.00
N MET A 115 16.82 24.62 -10.92
CA MET A 115 18.24 24.99 -10.79
C MET A 115 19.10 24.40 -11.90
N PHE A 116 18.81 23.18 -12.36
CA PHE A 116 19.54 22.53 -13.47
C PHE A 116 19.22 23.14 -14.84
N VAL A 117 18.10 23.84 -14.98
CA VAL A 117 17.69 24.53 -16.21
C VAL A 117 18.23 25.96 -16.24
N LEU A 118 18.29 26.63 -15.09
CA LEU A 118 18.77 28.00 -14.97
C LEU A 118 20.30 28.13 -14.98
N VAL A 119 21.02 27.13 -14.45
CA VAL A 119 22.50 27.14 -14.40
C VAL A 119 23.08 26.51 -15.68
N PRO A 120 23.88 27.25 -16.48
CA PRO A 120 24.52 26.69 -17.67
C PRO A 120 25.36 25.46 -17.34
N PHE A 121 25.34 24.45 -18.22
CA PHE A 121 26.00 23.15 -18.07
C PHE A 121 25.55 22.27 -16.88
N ALA A 122 24.64 22.73 -16.01
CA ALA A 122 24.14 21.89 -14.92
C ALA A 122 23.38 20.66 -15.40
N GLU A 123 22.80 20.69 -16.61
CA GLU A 123 22.18 19.52 -17.26
C GLU A 123 23.13 18.29 -17.30
N LEU A 124 24.45 18.50 -17.45
CA LEU A 124 25.46 17.44 -17.43
C LEU A 124 25.51 16.69 -16.08
N LEU A 125 25.05 17.32 -15.00
CA LEU A 125 24.93 16.74 -13.67
C LEU A 125 23.60 15.99 -13.45
N LEU A 126 22.59 16.14 -14.31
CA LEU A 126 21.31 15.43 -14.15
C LEU A 126 21.46 13.89 -14.06
N PRO A 127 22.31 13.20 -14.85
CA PRO A 127 22.52 11.76 -14.69
C PRO A 127 23.05 11.37 -13.30
N VAL A 128 23.90 12.22 -12.70
CA VAL A 128 24.43 12.03 -11.35
C VAL A 128 23.36 12.35 -10.31
N ALA A 129 22.65 13.47 -10.47
CA ALA A 129 21.56 13.88 -9.58
C ALA A 129 20.43 12.86 -9.54
N LEU A 130 20.05 12.25 -10.67
CA LEU A 130 19.03 11.18 -10.74
C LEU A 130 19.50 9.87 -10.09
N LYS A 131 20.81 9.60 -10.09
CA LYS A 131 21.39 8.44 -9.39
C LYS A 131 21.37 8.61 -7.87
N ILE A 132 21.53 9.84 -7.37
CA ILE A 132 21.46 10.18 -5.94
C ILE A 132 19.99 10.37 -5.49
N PHE A 133 19.17 10.99 -6.33
CA PHE A 133 17.78 11.38 -6.06
C PHE A 133 16.83 10.78 -7.13
N PRO A 134 16.47 9.48 -7.05
CA PRO A 134 15.69 8.78 -8.09
C PRO A 134 14.22 9.25 -8.25
N ASN A 135 13.77 10.20 -7.42
CA ASN A 135 12.46 10.85 -7.49
C ASN A 135 12.56 12.38 -7.65
N LEU A 136 13.68 12.88 -8.18
CA LEU A 136 13.90 14.31 -8.46
C LEU A 136 12.93 14.87 -9.51
N LEU A 137 12.61 14.10 -10.55
CA LEU A 137 11.72 14.56 -11.63
C LEU A 137 10.25 14.60 -11.17
N PRO A 138 9.55 15.74 -11.36
CA PRO A 138 8.09 15.78 -11.37
C PRO A 138 7.47 14.65 -12.20
N SER A 139 6.33 14.11 -11.78
CA SER A 139 5.68 12.96 -12.44
C SER A 139 5.45 13.20 -13.93
N THR A 140 5.14 14.45 -14.29
CA THR A 140 4.89 14.98 -15.62
C THR A 140 6.07 14.85 -16.61
N TYR A 141 7.32 14.69 -16.13
CA TYR A 141 8.49 14.49 -17.00
C TYR A 141 8.95 13.02 -17.10
N GLN A 142 8.34 12.08 -16.37
CA GLN A 142 8.78 10.68 -16.36
C GLN A 142 8.31 9.94 -17.63
N SER A 143 9.18 9.13 -18.23
CA SER A 143 8.81 8.39 -19.45
C SER A 143 7.95 7.16 -19.15
N LYS A 144 7.25 6.65 -20.17
CA LYS A 144 6.49 5.39 -20.07
C LYS A 144 7.40 4.20 -19.70
N LEU A 145 8.69 4.24 -20.06
CA LEU A 145 9.66 3.21 -19.70
C LEU A 145 10.07 3.31 -18.23
N ASP A 146 10.28 4.52 -17.71
CA ASP A 146 10.61 4.74 -16.29
C ASP A 146 9.46 4.28 -15.38
N ILE A 147 8.22 4.58 -15.76
CA ILE A 147 7.02 4.13 -15.03
C ILE A 147 6.94 2.60 -15.03
N LYS A 148 7.19 1.94 -16.18
CA LYS A 148 7.24 0.47 -16.25
C LYS A 148 8.36 -0.11 -15.38
N LYS A 149 9.56 0.48 -15.43
CA LYS A 149 10.71 0.05 -14.62
C LYS A 149 10.43 0.21 -13.12
N LYS A 150 9.92 1.38 -12.68
CA LYS A 150 9.54 1.62 -11.29
C LYS A 150 8.48 0.62 -10.79
N ARG A 151 7.53 0.20 -11.64
CA ARG A 151 6.55 -0.85 -11.32
C ARG A 151 7.18 -2.24 -11.21
N ALA A 152 8.10 -2.60 -12.09
CA ALA A 152 8.86 -3.86 -12.00
C ALA A 152 9.74 -3.90 -10.75
N ASP A 153 10.49 -2.83 -10.47
CA ASP A 153 11.32 -2.67 -9.28
C ASP A 153 10.48 -2.68 -7.99
N LEU A 154 9.25 -2.18 -8.03
CA LEU A 154 8.30 -2.30 -6.91
C LEU A 154 7.90 -3.76 -6.68
N SER A 155 7.50 -4.47 -7.73
CA SER A 155 7.07 -5.87 -7.61
C SER A 155 8.19 -6.76 -7.08
N LYS A 156 9.41 -6.62 -7.61
CA LYS A 156 10.60 -7.33 -7.07
C LYS A 156 10.84 -7.01 -5.60
N ARG A 157 10.68 -5.76 -5.17
CA ARG A 157 10.78 -5.40 -3.74
C ARG A 157 9.67 -6.02 -2.91
N ARG A 158 8.44 -6.15 -3.44
CA ARG A 158 7.32 -6.81 -2.75
C ARG A 158 7.55 -8.31 -2.61
N VAL A 159 8.01 -9.01 -3.64
CA VAL A 159 8.35 -10.45 -3.54
C VAL A 159 9.37 -10.66 -2.42
N ASN A 160 10.55 -10.04 -2.52
CA ASN A 160 11.60 -10.16 -1.52
C ASN A 160 11.17 -9.75 -0.09
N ALA A 161 10.29 -8.75 0.05
CA ALA A 161 9.76 -8.35 1.35
C ALA A 161 8.70 -9.34 1.87
N SER A 162 7.88 -9.92 0.99
CA SER A 162 6.85 -10.89 1.33
C SER A 162 7.48 -12.20 1.78
N ASP A 163 8.49 -12.70 1.07
CA ASP A 163 9.20 -13.93 1.44
C ASP A 163 9.86 -13.78 2.84
N TYR A 164 10.37 -12.58 3.15
CA TYR A 164 10.90 -12.26 4.47
C TYR A 164 9.81 -12.15 5.55
N ILE A 165 8.68 -11.51 5.23
CA ILE A 165 7.53 -11.42 6.15
C ILE A 165 6.97 -12.82 6.47
N LYS A 166 6.79 -13.68 5.45
CA LYS A 166 6.35 -15.07 5.60
C LYS A 166 7.26 -15.84 6.56
N LYS A 167 8.56 -15.89 6.23
CA LYS A 167 9.56 -16.58 7.03
C LYS A 167 9.61 -16.07 8.48
N THR A 168 9.62 -14.75 8.68
CA THR A 168 9.67 -14.20 10.05
C THR A 168 8.35 -14.34 10.81
N MET A 169 7.22 -14.54 10.14
CA MET A 169 5.97 -14.91 10.78
C MET A 169 6.03 -16.36 11.27
N GLU A 170 6.52 -17.27 10.43
CA GLU A 170 6.77 -18.69 10.77
C GLU A 170 7.80 -18.87 11.89
N GLU A 171 8.73 -17.91 12.08
CA GLU A 171 9.77 -17.95 13.13
C GLU A 171 9.38 -17.24 14.43
N SER A 172 8.50 -16.22 14.41
CA SER A 172 8.23 -15.34 15.58
C SER A 172 6.76 -15.09 15.90
N GLY A 173 5.86 -15.34 14.94
CA GLY A 173 4.42 -15.14 15.07
C GLY A 173 3.97 -13.70 15.31
N LEU A 174 2.66 -13.56 15.52
CA LEU A 174 2.04 -12.36 16.08
C LEU A 174 1.76 -12.58 17.56
N LYS A 175 2.24 -11.65 18.40
CA LYS A 175 1.93 -11.66 19.84
C LYS A 175 0.54 -11.08 20.09
N LEU A 176 -0.26 -11.78 20.90
CA LEU A 176 -1.54 -11.30 21.39
C LEU A 176 -1.37 -10.16 22.40
N SER A 177 -2.42 -9.35 22.55
CA SER A 177 -2.49 -8.32 23.60
C SER A 177 -2.44 -8.91 25.01
N LYS A 178 -1.93 -8.13 25.96
CA LYS A 178 -2.07 -8.42 27.40
C LYS A 178 -3.48 -8.12 27.94
N LYS A 179 -4.32 -7.39 27.18
CA LYS A 179 -5.68 -6.98 27.55
C LYS A 179 -6.73 -7.70 26.69
N ILE A 180 -6.86 -9.02 26.87
CA ILE A 180 -7.80 -9.89 26.13
C ILE A 180 -8.75 -10.56 27.12
N SER A 181 -10.05 -10.60 26.78
CA SER A 181 -11.09 -11.29 27.55
C SER A 181 -10.86 -12.81 27.57
N GLU A 182 -11.30 -13.51 28.62
CA GLU A 182 -11.23 -14.98 28.65
C GLU A 182 -12.02 -15.62 27.49
N GLU A 183 -13.12 -15.00 27.03
CA GLU A 183 -13.89 -15.43 25.86
C GLU A 183 -13.07 -15.32 24.55
N GLU A 184 -12.27 -14.28 24.42
CA GLU A 184 -11.40 -14.05 23.26
C GLU A 184 -10.22 -15.03 23.28
N LYS A 185 -9.63 -15.30 24.46
CA LYS A 185 -8.62 -16.36 24.62
C LYS A 185 -9.17 -17.74 24.25
N GLN A 186 -10.39 -18.07 24.70
CA GLN A 186 -11.08 -19.31 24.31
C GLN A 186 -11.28 -19.39 22.79
N ALA A 187 -11.74 -18.31 22.16
CA ALA A 187 -11.92 -18.26 20.71
C ALA A 187 -10.57 -18.39 19.96
N PHE A 188 -9.48 -17.82 20.49
CA PHE A 188 -8.13 -18.00 19.95
C PHE A 188 -7.65 -19.45 20.08
N VAL A 189 -7.71 -20.06 21.26
CA VAL A 189 -7.28 -21.46 21.47
C VAL A 189 -8.12 -22.41 20.59
N GLY A 190 -9.44 -22.23 20.54
CA GLY A 190 -10.33 -23.04 19.70
C GLY A 190 -10.05 -22.92 18.19
N PHE A 191 -9.52 -21.78 17.72
CA PHE A 191 -9.12 -21.60 16.32
C PHE A 191 -7.90 -22.46 15.97
N PHE A 192 -6.87 -22.47 16.82
CA PHE A 192 -5.69 -23.31 16.65
C PHE A 192 -5.98 -24.80 16.90
N ASP A 193 -6.93 -25.15 17.78
CA ASP A 193 -7.42 -26.52 17.92
C ASP A 193 -8.05 -27.03 16.60
N ILE A 194 -8.80 -26.17 15.87
CA ILE A 194 -9.37 -26.52 14.56
C ILE A 194 -8.26 -26.72 13.51
N ILE A 195 -7.27 -25.82 13.47
CA ILE A 195 -6.15 -25.88 12.50
C ILE A 195 -5.25 -27.10 12.76
N SER A 196 -4.90 -27.38 14.01
CA SER A 196 -4.09 -28.55 14.39
C SER A 196 -4.81 -29.89 14.12
N MET A 197 -6.14 -29.91 14.10
CA MET A 197 -6.95 -31.04 13.60
C MET A 197 -7.00 -31.16 12.07
N GLY A 198 -6.30 -30.29 11.33
CA GLY A 198 -6.29 -30.27 9.87
C GLY A 198 -7.59 -29.78 9.23
N LYS A 199 -8.42 -29.03 9.97
CA LYS A 199 -9.69 -28.48 9.49
C LYS A 199 -9.55 -26.99 9.19
N THR A 200 -10.34 -26.49 8.24
CA THR A 200 -10.47 -25.05 8.01
C THR A 200 -11.48 -24.44 9.00
N PRO A 201 -11.12 -23.35 9.70
CA PRO A 201 -12.06 -22.63 10.56
C PRO A 201 -13.10 -21.89 9.72
N ASP A 202 -14.28 -21.67 10.29
CA ASP A 202 -15.32 -20.87 9.64
C ASP A 202 -14.91 -19.39 9.52
N ARG A 203 -15.49 -18.67 8.54
CA ARG A 203 -15.23 -17.25 8.30
C ARG A 203 -15.55 -16.39 9.52
N GLU A 204 -16.63 -16.66 10.26
CA GLU A 204 -16.96 -15.89 11.48
C GLU A 204 -15.95 -16.10 12.60
N HIS A 205 -15.36 -17.31 12.69
CA HIS A 205 -14.30 -17.62 13.65
C HIS A 205 -13.01 -16.91 13.25
N LEU A 206 -12.64 -16.98 11.96
CA LEU A 206 -11.49 -16.29 11.38
C LEU A 206 -11.55 -14.78 11.60
N THR A 207 -12.69 -14.12 11.30
CA THR A 207 -12.85 -12.67 11.50
C THR A 207 -12.90 -12.29 12.98
N ARG A 208 -13.38 -13.16 13.88
CA ARG A 208 -13.32 -12.95 15.33
C ARG A 208 -11.88 -12.95 15.85
N VAL A 209 -11.06 -13.90 15.43
CA VAL A 209 -9.63 -13.97 15.82
C VAL A 209 -8.81 -12.86 15.17
N ALA A 210 -9.04 -12.56 13.89
CA ALA A 210 -8.34 -11.49 13.17
C ALA A 210 -8.51 -10.12 13.85
N ARG A 211 -9.67 -9.83 14.45
CA ARG A 211 -9.95 -8.58 15.19
C ARG A 211 -9.15 -8.41 16.48
N MET A 212 -8.61 -9.48 17.06
CA MET A 212 -7.80 -9.41 18.30
C MET A 212 -6.43 -8.74 18.06
N PHE A 213 -5.95 -8.74 16.81
CA PHE A 213 -4.63 -8.22 16.41
C PHE A 213 -4.67 -6.73 16.04
N LYS A 214 -4.99 -5.89 17.03
CA LYS A 214 -5.10 -4.42 16.91
C LYS A 214 -3.89 -3.78 16.22
N ASN A 215 -4.12 -2.70 15.45
CA ASN A 215 -3.12 -2.15 14.52
C ASN A 215 -1.84 -1.73 15.24
N ASP A 216 -1.97 -0.96 16.32
CA ASP A 216 -0.82 -0.37 17.00
C ASP A 216 -0.02 -1.45 17.74
N GLN A 217 -0.72 -2.41 18.35
CA GLN A 217 -0.11 -3.55 19.05
C GLN A 217 0.65 -4.47 18.11
N VAL A 218 0.15 -4.73 16.90
CA VAL A 218 0.91 -5.49 15.90
C VAL A 218 2.18 -4.72 15.52
N LEU A 219 2.09 -3.42 15.24
CA LEU A 219 3.26 -2.60 14.85
C LEU A 219 4.32 -2.47 15.96
N ASP A 220 3.90 -2.38 17.21
CA ASP A 220 4.82 -2.31 18.35
C ASP A 220 5.55 -3.64 18.56
N ASN A 221 4.84 -4.77 18.40
CA ASN A 221 5.40 -6.12 18.49
C ASN A 221 6.31 -6.54 17.31
N LEU A 222 6.30 -5.83 16.18
CA LEU A 222 7.18 -6.15 15.05
C LEU A 222 8.62 -5.70 15.31
N SER A 223 9.56 -6.62 15.10
CA SER A 223 11.00 -6.33 15.15
C SER A 223 11.43 -5.37 14.02
N ARG A 224 12.54 -4.66 14.22
CA ARG A 224 13.11 -3.75 13.22
C ARG A 224 13.22 -4.33 11.80
N PRO A 225 13.73 -5.56 11.59
CA PRO A 225 13.79 -6.14 10.25
C PRO A 225 12.41 -6.34 9.61
N GLN A 226 11.39 -6.73 10.40
CA GLN A 226 10.00 -6.87 9.95
C GLN A 226 9.41 -5.50 9.59
N LEU A 227 9.60 -4.46 10.42
CA LEU A 227 9.20 -3.08 10.12
C LEU A 227 9.84 -2.58 8.81
N VAL A 228 11.13 -2.85 8.61
CA VAL A 228 11.86 -2.52 7.36
C VAL A 228 11.30 -3.28 6.15
N ALA A 229 10.90 -4.54 6.31
CA ALA A 229 10.28 -5.33 5.24
C ALA A 229 8.87 -4.82 4.90
N MET A 230 8.03 -4.61 5.91
CA MET A 230 6.67 -4.06 5.76
C MET A 230 6.71 -2.67 5.10
N ALA A 231 7.61 -1.78 5.53
CA ALA A 231 7.81 -0.48 4.89
C ALA A 231 8.18 -0.62 3.40
N LYS A 232 9.12 -1.50 3.03
CA LYS A 232 9.47 -1.77 1.63
C LYS A 232 8.28 -2.33 0.82
N TYR A 233 7.51 -3.23 1.41
CA TYR A 233 6.33 -3.82 0.80
C TYR A 233 5.25 -2.76 0.49
N MET A 234 4.98 -1.89 1.47
CA MET A 234 4.10 -0.72 1.37
C MET A 234 4.67 0.42 0.48
N SER A 235 5.75 0.17 -0.26
CA SER A 235 6.38 1.14 -1.19
C SER A 235 7.05 2.34 -0.51
N LEU A 236 7.27 2.28 0.81
CA LEU A 236 7.98 3.30 1.58
C LEU A 236 9.50 3.12 1.45
N ARG A 237 10.26 4.18 1.76
CA ARG A 237 11.70 4.12 1.93
C ARG A 237 11.99 4.04 3.43
N PRO A 238 12.34 2.86 3.99
CA PRO A 238 12.69 2.77 5.40
C PRO A 238 13.97 3.59 5.68
N PHE A 239 13.94 4.40 6.74
CA PHE A 239 15.09 5.10 7.30
C PHE A 239 14.82 5.45 8.76
N GLY A 240 15.88 5.75 9.52
CA GLY A 240 15.77 6.14 10.93
C GLY A 240 15.68 4.97 11.91
N THR A 241 15.25 5.29 13.12
CA THR A 241 15.00 4.40 14.25
C THR A 241 13.64 3.73 14.15
N ASP A 242 13.33 2.85 15.09
CA ASP A 242 12.20 1.94 14.97
C ASP A 242 10.87 2.68 15.20
N SER A 243 10.86 3.65 16.12
CA SER A 243 9.78 4.64 16.25
C SER A 243 9.53 5.43 14.96
N ILE A 244 10.59 5.79 14.19
CA ILE A 244 10.42 6.47 12.90
C ILE A 244 9.80 5.53 11.85
N LEU A 245 10.18 4.24 11.86
CA LEU A 245 9.58 3.24 10.97
C LEU A 245 8.11 2.96 11.32
N ARG A 246 7.79 2.81 12.62
CA ARG A 246 6.42 2.66 13.12
C ARG A 246 5.57 3.86 12.72
N TYR A 247 6.02 5.10 12.98
CA TYR A 247 5.34 6.33 12.54
C TYR A 247 5.11 6.38 11.02
N GLN A 248 6.12 6.02 10.20
CA GLN A 248 5.97 5.98 8.74
C GLN A 248 4.88 4.99 8.28
N ILE A 249 4.80 3.83 8.92
CA ILE A 249 3.79 2.81 8.64
C ILE A 249 2.41 3.28 9.14
N ARG A 250 2.31 3.79 10.37
CA ARG A 250 1.08 4.38 10.94
C ARG A 250 0.51 5.49 10.06
N HIS A 251 1.34 6.46 9.68
CA HIS A 251 0.91 7.55 8.80
C HIS A 251 0.44 7.04 7.42
N ARG A 252 1.08 6.00 6.87
CA ARG A 252 0.65 5.36 5.62
C ARG A 252 -0.69 4.62 5.80
N LEU A 253 -0.86 3.87 6.88
CA LEU A 253 -2.11 3.19 7.20
C LEU A 253 -3.23 4.20 7.40
N LEU A 254 -3.04 5.26 8.19
CA LEU A 254 -4.00 6.36 8.36
C LEU A 254 -4.41 7.00 7.01
N THR A 255 -3.49 7.10 6.06
CA THR A 255 -3.81 7.57 4.70
C THR A 255 -4.71 6.59 3.96
N ILE A 256 -4.43 5.28 4.03
CA ILE A 256 -5.27 4.21 3.44
C ILE A 256 -6.64 4.17 4.11
N ILE A 257 -6.69 4.26 5.44
CA ILE A 257 -7.91 4.29 6.26
C ILE A 257 -8.86 5.42 5.82
N LYS A 258 -8.32 6.61 5.55
CA LYS A 258 -9.08 7.77 5.05
C LYS A 258 -9.51 7.57 3.59
N ASP A 259 -8.62 7.02 2.76
CA ASP A 259 -8.89 6.72 1.34
C ASP A 259 -9.99 5.65 1.18
N ASP A 260 -10.02 4.62 2.04
CA ASP A 260 -11.05 3.58 2.05
C ASP A 260 -12.45 4.15 2.28
N LYS A 261 -12.64 5.00 3.30
CA LYS A 261 -13.93 5.65 3.57
C LYS A 261 -14.39 6.49 2.37
N ALA A 262 -13.46 7.16 1.70
CA ALA A 262 -13.76 7.95 0.50
C ALA A 262 -14.12 7.07 -0.71
N ILE A 263 -13.46 5.91 -0.90
CA ILE A 263 -13.81 4.96 -1.97
C ILE A 263 -15.16 4.27 -1.69
N ASP A 264 -15.43 3.88 -0.45
CA ASP A 264 -16.69 3.23 -0.07
C ASP A 264 -17.88 4.20 -0.27
N TYR A 265 -17.70 5.48 0.05
CA TYR A 265 -18.67 6.55 -0.21
C TYR A 265 -18.85 6.90 -1.70
N GLU A 266 -17.77 7.02 -2.47
CA GLU A 266 -17.84 7.32 -3.92
C GLU A 266 -18.18 6.07 -4.78
N GLY A 267 -18.05 4.86 -4.21
CA GLY A 267 -18.18 3.55 -4.86
C GLY A 267 -16.95 3.14 -5.67
N VAL A 268 -16.56 1.85 -5.60
CA VAL A 268 -15.40 1.28 -6.33
C VAL A 268 -15.51 1.45 -7.85
N GLU A 269 -16.72 1.43 -8.40
CA GLU A 269 -16.97 1.63 -9.84
C GLU A 269 -16.67 3.06 -10.34
N SER A 270 -16.63 4.06 -9.44
CA SER A 270 -16.29 5.44 -9.81
C SER A 270 -14.80 5.65 -10.15
N LEU A 271 -13.95 4.68 -9.79
CA LEU A 271 -12.51 4.72 -10.04
C LEU A 271 -12.20 4.38 -11.50
N THR A 272 -11.39 5.24 -12.12
CA THR A 272 -10.76 4.94 -13.40
C THR A 272 -9.70 3.84 -13.22
N VAL A 273 -9.39 3.08 -14.28
CA VAL A 273 -8.39 1.99 -14.23
C VAL A 273 -7.03 2.43 -13.64
N PRO A 274 -6.48 3.64 -13.94
CA PRO A 274 -5.28 4.13 -13.27
C PRO A 274 -5.46 4.40 -11.77
N GLU A 275 -6.60 4.96 -11.35
CA GLU A 275 -6.91 5.21 -9.93
C GLU A 275 -7.07 3.90 -9.16
N LEU A 276 -7.73 2.91 -9.77
CA LEU A 276 -7.89 1.55 -9.25
C LEU A 276 -6.52 0.88 -9.03
N HIS A 277 -5.64 0.86 -10.04
CA HIS A 277 -4.28 0.34 -9.89
C HIS A 277 -3.50 1.03 -8.76
N VAL A 278 -3.67 2.34 -8.56
CA VAL A 278 -3.01 3.05 -7.45
C VAL A 278 -3.63 2.68 -6.10
N ALA A 279 -4.96 2.63 -5.99
CA ALA A 279 -5.68 2.27 -4.78
C ALA A 279 -5.33 0.84 -4.30
N CYS A 280 -5.43 -0.14 -5.20
CA CYS A 280 -5.01 -1.52 -4.96
C CYS A 280 -3.53 -1.58 -4.58
N SER A 281 -2.65 -0.93 -5.34
CA SER A 281 -1.20 -0.95 -5.04
C SER A 281 -0.87 -0.35 -3.67
N GLN A 282 -1.53 0.73 -3.23
CA GLN A 282 -1.31 1.31 -1.90
C GLN A 282 -1.67 0.35 -0.75
N ARG A 283 -2.68 -0.51 -0.96
CA ARG A 283 -3.17 -1.54 -0.03
C ARG A 283 -2.42 -2.88 -0.13
N GLY A 284 -1.24 -2.90 -0.75
CA GLY A 284 -0.46 -4.13 -0.95
C GLY A 284 -0.92 -4.99 -2.12
N ILE A 285 -2.22 -5.00 -2.46
CA ILE A 285 -2.87 -5.81 -3.51
C ILE A 285 -2.02 -5.98 -4.78
N LYS A 286 -1.96 -7.21 -5.29
CA LYS A 286 -1.27 -7.58 -6.53
C LYS A 286 -1.92 -6.92 -7.74
N THR A 287 -1.19 -6.02 -8.41
CA THR A 287 -1.69 -5.25 -9.58
C THR A 287 -1.04 -5.63 -10.91
N GLN A 288 -0.14 -6.61 -10.92
CA GLN A 288 0.51 -7.10 -12.14
C GLN A 288 -0.23 -8.32 -12.67
N ASP A 289 -0.52 -8.29 -13.98
CA ASP A 289 -1.17 -9.38 -14.73
C ASP A 289 -2.59 -9.75 -14.25
N VAL A 290 -3.23 -8.83 -13.49
CA VAL A 290 -4.61 -8.91 -13.02
C VAL A 290 -5.53 -8.05 -13.89
N SER A 291 -6.74 -8.52 -14.18
CA SER A 291 -7.73 -7.77 -14.96
C SER A 291 -8.33 -6.61 -14.15
N PRO A 292 -8.80 -5.52 -14.80
CA PRO A 292 -9.45 -4.42 -14.09
C PRO A 292 -10.72 -4.84 -13.33
N GLY A 293 -11.44 -5.87 -13.79
CA GLY A 293 -12.61 -6.42 -13.07
C GLY A 293 -12.18 -7.08 -11.77
N ARG A 294 -11.20 -7.99 -11.83
CA ARG A 294 -10.66 -8.67 -10.64
C ARG A 294 -10.04 -7.69 -9.64
N LEU A 295 -9.41 -6.60 -10.10
CA LEU A 295 -8.93 -5.54 -9.20
C LEU A 295 -10.05 -4.79 -8.46
N ARG A 296 -11.27 -4.72 -9.02
CA ARG A 296 -12.42 -4.18 -8.28
C ARG A 296 -12.94 -5.17 -7.26
N GLU A 297 -13.05 -6.45 -7.62
CA GLU A 297 -13.42 -7.53 -6.69
C GLU A 297 -12.44 -7.59 -5.49
N ASP A 298 -11.12 -7.54 -5.76
CA ASP A 298 -10.09 -7.54 -4.72
C ASP A 298 -10.15 -6.28 -3.83
N LEU A 299 -10.48 -5.11 -4.40
CA LEU A 299 -10.62 -3.86 -3.64
C LEU A 299 -11.92 -3.80 -2.83
N ASP A 300 -13.03 -4.30 -3.36
CA ASP A 300 -14.30 -4.39 -2.65
C ASP A 300 -14.20 -5.39 -1.49
N THR A 301 -13.50 -6.51 -1.70
CA THR A 301 -13.17 -7.47 -0.63
C THR A 301 -12.30 -6.82 0.46
N TRP A 302 -11.31 -6.00 0.10
CA TRP A 302 -10.51 -5.23 1.06
C TRP A 302 -11.40 -4.28 1.89
N LEU A 303 -12.30 -3.54 1.24
CA LEU A 303 -13.22 -2.61 1.90
C LEU A 303 -14.20 -3.35 2.81
N ASP A 304 -14.66 -4.54 2.44
CA ASP A 304 -15.53 -5.36 3.29
C ASP A 304 -14.82 -5.83 4.56
N LEU A 305 -13.66 -6.46 4.41
CA LEU A 305 -12.85 -6.92 5.52
C LEU A 305 -12.51 -5.79 6.49
N ARG A 306 -12.20 -4.59 5.98
CA ARG A 306 -11.78 -3.48 6.82
C ARG A 306 -12.93 -2.66 7.40
N LEU A 307 -13.90 -2.23 6.59
CA LEU A 307 -14.96 -1.31 7.03
C LEU A 307 -16.12 -2.02 7.72
N ARG A 308 -16.44 -3.25 7.28
CA ARG A 308 -17.60 -4.03 7.72
C ARG A 308 -17.19 -5.12 8.71
N GLN A 309 -16.19 -5.94 8.40
CA GLN A 309 -15.66 -6.96 9.33
C GLN A 309 -14.69 -6.42 10.39
N LYS A 310 -14.31 -5.12 10.30
CA LYS A 310 -13.41 -4.42 11.23
C LYS A 310 -12.03 -5.08 11.41
N ILE A 311 -11.50 -5.73 10.38
CA ILE A 311 -10.18 -6.37 10.46
C ILE A 311 -9.10 -5.28 10.42
N PRO A 312 -8.13 -5.30 11.37
CA PRO A 312 -7.05 -4.34 11.44
C PRO A 312 -6.25 -4.21 10.13
N SER A 313 -6.07 -2.96 9.70
CA SER A 313 -5.35 -2.57 8.49
C SER A 313 -3.93 -3.15 8.45
N THR A 314 -3.24 -3.22 9.59
CA THR A 314 -1.91 -3.82 9.71
C THR A 314 -1.92 -5.31 9.34
N LEU A 315 -2.90 -6.07 9.82
CA LEU A 315 -3.05 -7.49 9.53
C LEU A 315 -3.43 -7.73 8.06
N LEU A 316 -4.26 -6.87 7.47
CA LEU A 316 -4.60 -6.92 6.04
C LEU A 316 -3.39 -6.65 5.12
N ILE A 317 -2.45 -5.80 5.54
CA ILE A 317 -1.18 -5.63 4.81
C ILE A 317 -0.31 -6.89 4.93
N LEU A 318 -0.22 -7.51 6.12
CA LEU A 318 0.50 -8.77 6.29
C LEU A 318 -0.11 -9.91 5.47
N SER A 319 -1.44 -10.02 5.40
CA SER A 319 -2.10 -11.02 4.54
C SER A 319 -1.93 -10.72 3.06
N SER A 320 -1.92 -9.45 2.65
CA SER A 320 -1.60 -9.09 1.26
C SER A 320 -0.17 -9.52 0.86
N ALA A 321 0.77 -9.62 1.79
CA ALA A 321 2.09 -10.19 1.53
C ALA A 321 2.03 -11.70 1.22
N TYR A 322 1.05 -12.43 1.77
CA TYR A 322 0.87 -13.85 1.44
C TYR A 322 0.46 -14.08 -0.03
N THR A 323 -0.19 -13.10 -0.66
CA THR A 323 -0.57 -13.11 -2.09
C THR A 323 0.59 -12.87 -3.08
N TYR A 324 1.84 -12.76 -2.59
CA TYR A 324 3.07 -12.60 -3.38
C TYR A 324 4.06 -13.75 -3.14
N GLY A 325 4.91 -14.06 -4.13
CA GLY A 325 5.90 -15.15 -4.09
C GLY A 325 5.47 -16.40 -4.88
N GLU A 326 6.27 -17.46 -4.84
CA GLU A 326 6.02 -18.69 -5.63
C GLU A 326 4.91 -19.58 -5.05
N HIS A 327 4.67 -19.52 -3.73
CA HIS A 327 3.68 -20.33 -3.01
C HIS A 327 2.25 -19.75 -3.03
N THR A 328 1.84 -19.04 -4.09
CA THR A 328 0.46 -18.52 -4.23
C THR A 328 -0.57 -19.53 -4.74
N GLN A 329 -0.18 -20.79 -4.93
CA GLN A 329 -1.09 -21.84 -5.42
C GLN A 329 -2.13 -22.17 -4.34
N GLY A 330 -3.39 -21.76 -4.55
CA GLY A 330 -4.51 -21.98 -3.62
C GLY A 330 -4.92 -20.78 -2.76
N ILE A 331 -4.28 -19.60 -2.91
CA ILE A 331 -4.76 -18.35 -2.29
C ILE A 331 -5.62 -17.61 -3.31
N ASP A 332 -6.89 -18.00 -3.41
CA ASP A 332 -7.84 -17.40 -4.34
C ASP A 332 -8.54 -16.17 -3.75
N THR A 333 -8.66 -16.07 -2.42
CA THR A 333 -9.34 -14.97 -1.71
C THR A 333 -8.48 -14.33 -0.60
N TYR A 334 -8.85 -13.11 -0.19
CA TYR A 334 -8.24 -12.45 0.97
C TYR A 334 -8.48 -13.18 2.30
N TYR A 335 -9.56 -13.97 2.39
CA TYR A 335 -9.83 -14.81 3.57
C TYR A 335 -8.78 -15.93 3.68
N ASP A 336 -8.39 -16.54 2.57
CA ASP A 336 -7.34 -17.57 2.54
C ASP A 336 -5.98 -16.97 2.90
N ALA A 337 -5.71 -15.75 2.42
CA ALA A 337 -4.50 -15.01 2.77
C ALA A 337 -4.44 -14.62 4.26
N LEU A 338 -5.58 -14.27 4.87
CA LEU A 338 -5.69 -14.01 6.32
C LEU A 338 -5.50 -15.29 7.13
N LEU A 339 -6.12 -16.39 6.69
CA LEU A 339 -5.95 -17.71 7.30
C LEU A 339 -4.47 -18.12 7.28
N ALA A 340 -3.76 -17.92 6.16
CA ALA A 340 -2.34 -18.25 6.01
C ALA A 340 -1.41 -17.45 6.96
N VAL A 341 -1.74 -16.21 7.30
CA VAL A 341 -0.99 -15.40 8.30
C VAL A 341 -1.25 -15.90 9.72
N LEU A 342 -2.48 -16.30 10.02
CA LEU A 342 -2.84 -16.76 11.37
C LEU A 342 -2.41 -18.21 11.60
N SER A 343 -2.36 -19.05 10.57
CA SER A 343 -1.85 -20.42 10.62
C SER A 343 -0.32 -20.51 10.62
N SER A 344 0.40 -19.43 10.29
CA SER A 344 1.87 -19.38 10.38
C SER A 344 2.36 -18.90 11.75
N ILE A 345 1.47 -18.57 12.67
CA ILE A 345 1.84 -18.25 14.06
C ILE A 345 2.37 -19.53 14.73
N PRO A 346 3.58 -19.50 15.35
CA PRO A 346 4.19 -20.70 15.94
C PRO A 346 3.40 -21.28 17.12
N ASP A 347 3.55 -22.60 17.31
CA ASP A 347 2.92 -23.36 18.39
C ASP A 347 3.29 -22.80 19.79
N GLU A 348 4.46 -22.19 19.95
CA GLU A 348 4.88 -21.53 21.20
C GLU A 348 3.89 -20.44 21.63
N VAL A 349 3.41 -19.63 20.68
CA VAL A 349 2.47 -18.53 20.98
C VAL A 349 1.10 -19.10 21.38
N TYR A 350 0.64 -20.14 20.69
CA TYR A 350 -0.58 -20.87 21.03
C TYR A 350 -0.47 -21.55 22.41
N ASN A 351 0.66 -22.22 22.68
CA ASN A 351 0.91 -22.90 23.94
C ASN A 351 0.99 -21.88 25.10
N VAL A 352 1.62 -20.72 24.91
CA VAL A 352 1.60 -19.62 25.90
C VAL A 352 0.17 -19.11 26.13
N ALA A 353 -0.65 -18.94 25.08
CA ALA A 353 -2.05 -18.52 25.25
C ALA A 353 -2.85 -19.57 26.05
N LYS A 354 -2.73 -20.85 25.70
CA LYS A 354 -3.40 -21.99 26.37
C LYS A 354 -2.94 -22.18 27.82
N LEU A 355 -1.65 -22.00 28.10
CA LEU A 355 -1.08 -22.04 29.44
C LEU A 355 -1.46 -20.79 30.26
N SER A 356 -1.67 -19.63 29.64
CA SER A 356 -2.15 -18.43 30.34
C SER A 356 -3.56 -18.61 30.93
N MET A 357 -4.39 -19.43 30.28
CA MET A 357 -5.72 -19.88 30.75
C MET A 357 -5.64 -20.99 31.80
N SER A 358 -4.47 -21.59 32.01
CA SER A 358 -4.22 -22.57 33.07
C SER A 358 -3.77 -21.86 34.36
N ASP A 359 -4.08 -22.42 35.54
CA ASP A 359 -3.80 -21.77 36.83
C ASP A 359 -2.33 -21.87 37.32
N ASP A 360 -1.41 -22.35 36.48
CA ASP A 360 -0.01 -22.53 36.90
C ASP A 360 0.72 -21.20 37.08
N SER A 361 0.82 -20.80 38.35
CA SER A 361 1.41 -19.54 38.79
C SER A 361 2.93 -19.50 38.63
N LYS A 362 3.62 -20.65 38.54
CA LYS A 362 5.09 -20.67 38.36
C LYS A 362 5.49 -20.30 36.94
N LEU A 363 4.86 -20.93 35.95
CA LEU A 363 5.13 -20.65 34.54
C LEU A 363 4.76 -19.22 34.16
N LYS A 364 3.69 -18.66 34.75
CA LYS A 364 3.33 -17.24 34.62
C LYS A 364 4.44 -16.31 35.10
N LEU A 365 5.15 -16.64 36.19
CA LEU A 365 6.28 -15.84 36.69
C LEU A 365 7.52 -15.93 35.79
N ASP A 366 7.82 -17.09 35.22
CA ASP A 366 9.01 -17.24 34.38
C ASP A 366 8.84 -16.58 33.01
N ILE A 367 7.66 -16.66 32.39
CA ILE A 367 7.31 -15.90 31.17
C ILE A 367 7.37 -14.38 31.42
N LEU A 368 6.98 -13.91 32.61
CA LEU A 368 7.07 -12.49 32.95
C LEU A 368 8.53 -12.00 33.06
N LYS A 369 9.43 -12.79 33.67
CA LYS A 369 10.86 -12.45 33.75
C LYS A 369 11.52 -12.37 32.37
N GLU A 370 11.25 -13.34 31.50
CA GLU A 370 11.79 -13.37 30.14
C GLU A 370 11.31 -12.15 29.32
N GLN A 371 10.05 -11.73 29.52
CA GLN A 371 9.54 -10.50 28.93
C GLN A 371 10.21 -9.24 29.50
N ASP A 372 10.40 -9.15 30.82
CA ASP A 372 11.09 -8.01 31.44
C ASP A 372 12.55 -7.91 30.98
N GLU A 373 13.27 -9.03 30.82
CA GLU A 373 14.63 -9.03 30.26
C GLU A 373 14.66 -8.54 28.81
N MET A 374 13.76 -9.03 27.94
CA MET A 374 13.64 -8.53 26.55
C MET A 374 13.31 -7.02 26.50
N ILE A 375 12.39 -6.55 27.34
CA ILE A 375 12.02 -5.13 27.43
C ILE A 375 13.20 -4.30 27.91
N ASN A 376 13.98 -4.79 28.88
CA ASN A 376 15.15 -4.08 29.39
C ASN A 376 16.25 -3.99 28.32
N GLU A 377 16.48 -5.06 27.55
CA GLU A 377 17.37 -5.03 26.38
C GLU A 377 16.93 -4.02 25.30
N GLU A 378 15.65 -3.94 24.95
CA GLU A 378 15.15 -2.96 23.98
C GLU A 378 15.36 -1.53 24.51
N ASN A 379 14.98 -1.26 25.76
CA ASN A 379 15.21 0.03 26.43
C ASN A 379 16.70 0.40 26.51
N LEU A 380 17.60 -0.57 26.68
CA LEU A 380 19.05 -0.36 26.65
C LEU A 380 19.54 0.04 25.25
N ARG A 381 18.98 -0.55 24.20
CA ARG A 381 19.28 -0.19 22.79
C ARG A 381 18.72 1.18 22.41
N GLU A 382 17.56 1.57 22.95
CA GLU A 382 16.94 2.87 22.66
C GLU A 382 17.56 4.05 23.43
N LYS A 383 18.13 3.82 24.63
CA LYS A 383 18.76 4.88 25.47
C LYS A 383 19.85 5.69 24.78
N ASP A 384 20.60 5.08 23.86
CA ASP A 384 21.63 5.77 23.07
C ASP A 384 21.07 6.51 21.84
N THR A 385 19.76 6.39 21.56
CA THR A 385 19.08 7.05 20.43
C THR A 385 18.15 8.16 20.88
N VAL A 386 18.67 9.38 21.01
CA VAL A 386 17.88 10.58 21.31
C VAL A 386 16.94 10.91 20.13
N ASN A 387 15.71 10.40 20.19
CA ASN A 387 14.67 10.61 19.18
C ASN A 387 13.71 11.75 19.61
N ASN A 388 13.84 12.93 19.01
CA ASN A 388 12.96 14.09 19.25
C ASN A 388 11.70 14.10 18.35
N ILE A 389 11.11 12.94 18.05
CA ILE A 389 9.87 12.82 17.27
C ILE A 389 8.85 12.07 18.13
N LYS A 390 7.79 12.77 18.55
CA LYS A 390 6.63 12.13 19.16
C LYS A 390 5.79 11.46 18.07
N ASP A 391 5.56 10.16 18.22
CA ASP A 391 4.53 9.46 17.45
C ASP A 391 3.20 9.60 18.20
N GLU A 392 2.38 10.56 17.79
CA GLU A 392 1.06 10.83 18.38
C GLU A 392 -0.08 10.18 17.57
N ILE A 393 0.23 9.32 16.59
CA ILE A 393 -0.77 8.62 15.77
C ILE A 393 -1.20 7.33 16.48
N GLN A 394 -2.41 7.30 17.03
CA GLN A 394 -3.09 6.06 17.41
C GLN A 394 -4.07 5.67 16.30
N LEU A 395 -3.82 4.53 15.67
CA LEU A 395 -4.67 4.01 14.59
C LEU A 395 -5.96 3.45 15.14
N ASP A 396 -5.87 2.71 16.26
CA ASP A 396 -7.02 2.02 16.85
C ASP A 396 -8.03 3.04 17.40
N GLU A 397 -7.56 4.09 18.10
CA GLU A 397 -8.41 5.21 18.56
C GLU A 397 -9.09 5.96 17.39
N TYR A 398 -8.39 6.16 16.27
CA TYR A 398 -8.97 6.77 15.07
C TYR A 398 -10.02 5.88 14.37
N GLU A 399 -9.90 4.55 14.47
CA GLU A 399 -10.90 3.62 13.95
C GLU A 399 -12.13 3.54 14.89
N ASP A 400 -11.92 3.57 16.21
CA ASP A 400 -12.99 3.57 17.23
C ASP A 400 -13.81 4.88 17.22
N THR A 401 -13.16 6.05 17.33
CA THR A 401 -13.82 7.37 17.25
C THR A 401 -14.56 7.61 15.94
N ALA A 402 -14.06 7.05 14.84
CA ALA A 402 -14.75 7.09 13.56
C ALA A 402 -15.95 6.13 13.47
N SER A 403 -16.03 5.12 14.33
CA SER A 403 -17.12 4.15 14.37
C SER A 403 -18.28 4.63 15.26
N GLU A 404 -18.01 5.40 16.31
CA GLU A 404 -19.06 5.94 17.21
C GLU A 404 -19.85 7.11 16.59
N GLY A 405 -19.35 7.70 15.52
CA GLY A 405 -19.92 8.90 14.92
C GLY A 405 -19.61 10.16 15.72
N MET A 406 -19.80 11.33 15.11
CA MET A 406 -19.47 12.59 15.75
C MET A 406 -20.51 12.93 16.83
N LYS A 407 -20.30 12.44 18.05
CA LYS A 407 -20.85 13.07 19.25
C LYS A 407 -20.23 14.46 19.33
N ILE A 408 -21.03 15.46 18.95
CA ILE A 408 -20.75 16.85 19.31
C ILE A 408 -21.08 16.94 20.80
N GLU A 409 -20.11 16.63 21.64
CA GLU A 409 -20.11 17.19 22.99
C GLU A 409 -19.81 18.67 22.84
N GLU A 410 -20.76 19.51 23.25
CA GLU A 410 -20.59 20.96 23.23
C GLU A 410 -19.50 21.33 24.23
N ASP A 411 -18.36 21.76 23.70
CA ASP A 411 -17.16 22.08 24.48
C ASP A 411 -17.44 23.33 25.35
N GLU A 412 -17.90 23.10 26.59
CA GLU A 412 -18.10 24.18 27.58
C GLU A 412 -16.76 24.85 27.90
N SER A 413 -16.53 25.98 27.26
CA SER A 413 -15.37 26.88 27.39
C SER A 413 -14.84 27.13 28.82
N LYS A 414 -14.03 26.21 29.35
CA LYS A 414 -13.27 26.39 30.62
C LYS A 414 -11.91 25.67 30.63
N ASN A 415 -10.91 26.21 29.92
CA ASN A 415 -9.52 26.10 30.43
C ASN A 415 -8.45 27.11 29.94
N ASP A 416 -8.82 28.24 29.33
CA ASP A 416 -7.86 29.28 28.91
C ASP A 416 -7.65 30.40 29.96
N LYS A 417 -7.66 30.06 31.26
CA LYS A 417 -7.36 31.04 32.34
C LYS A 417 -6.21 30.67 33.29
N GLU A 418 -5.78 29.41 33.36
CA GLU A 418 -4.65 29.02 34.23
C GLU A 418 -3.25 29.19 33.60
N LYS A 419 -3.16 29.61 32.34
CA LYS A 419 -1.86 29.79 31.64
C LYS A 419 -1.29 31.21 31.71
N ASP A 420 -2.12 32.23 31.93
CA ASP A 420 -1.64 33.62 32.00
C ASP A 420 -1.13 34.02 33.40
N GLU A 421 -1.69 33.48 34.49
CA GLU A 421 -1.20 33.78 35.84
C GLU A 421 0.20 33.20 36.11
N LYS A 422 0.53 32.02 35.56
CA LYS A 422 1.88 31.43 35.70
C LYS A 422 2.98 32.14 34.90
N ASN A 423 2.63 33.06 34.00
CA ASN A 423 3.59 33.81 33.20
C ASN A 423 3.87 35.21 33.77
N SER A 424 3.04 35.72 34.69
CA SER A 424 3.30 36.99 35.37
C SER A 424 4.28 36.84 36.54
N GLU A 425 4.14 35.82 37.39
CA GLU A 425 5.03 35.59 38.54
C GLU A 425 6.48 35.35 38.13
N LYS A 426 6.70 34.61 37.03
CA LYS A 426 8.04 34.27 36.53
C LYS A 426 8.80 35.46 35.92
N ASN A 427 8.11 36.58 35.66
CA ASN A 427 8.69 37.83 35.18
C ASN A 427 8.95 38.85 36.32
N SER A 428 8.40 38.65 37.52
CA SER A 428 8.73 39.45 38.70
C SER A 428 10.05 39.03 39.35
N GLU A 429 10.28 37.73 39.57
CA GLU A 429 11.52 37.24 40.23
C GLU A 429 12.78 37.57 39.42
N LYS A 430 12.69 37.50 38.09
CA LYS A 430 13.82 37.78 37.20
C LYS A 430 14.23 39.26 37.15
N LYS A 431 13.41 40.17 37.70
CA LYS A 431 13.68 41.61 37.74
C LYS A 431 14.23 42.09 39.08
N SER A 432 14.14 41.28 40.13
CA SER A 432 14.76 41.55 41.44
C SER A 432 16.24 41.14 41.49
N GLU A 433 16.65 40.07 40.79
CA GLU A 433 18.05 39.62 40.80
C GLU A 433 19.00 40.52 40.00
N GLU A 434 18.53 41.19 38.93
CA GLU A 434 19.34 42.14 38.16
C GLU A 434 19.55 43.50 38.85
N SER A 435 18.70 43.89 39.82
CA SER A 435 18.91 45.13 40.58
C SER A 435 19.99 45.00 41.66
N ASP A 436 20.08 43.86 42.35
CA ASP A 436 21.01 43.67 43.47
C ASP A 436 22.47 43.46 43.02
N ALA A 437 22.68 42.94 41.80
CA ALA A 437 24.01 42.75 41.23
C ALA A 437 24.74 44.05 40.81
N SER A 438 24.03 45.20 40.78
CA SER A 438 24.59 46.48 40.33
C SER A 438 25.06 47.41 41.47
N ALA A 439 24.73 47.09 42.73
CA ALA A 439 25.02 47.95 43.88
C ALA A 439 26.41 47.71 44.52
N THR A 440 27.07 46.58 44.21
CA THR A 440 28.26 46.11 44.96
C THR A 440 29.61 46.45 44.33
N ILE A 441 29.64 47.22 43.23
CA ILE A 441 30.90 47.64 42.54
C ILE A 441 30.99 49.18 42.49
N SER A 442 30.87 49.82 43.65
CA SER A 442 31.07 51.27 43.81
C SER A 442 31.45 51.62 45.26
N GLY A 443 32.52 51.02 45.79
CA GLY A 443 32.84 51.22 47.20
C GLY A 443 34.13 50.63 47.75
N ASP A 444 35.25 50.60 46.99
CA ASP A 444 36.58 50.62 47.63
C ASP A 444 37.72 50.93 46.65
N LYS A 445 38.24 52.17 46.73
CA LYS A 445 39.64 52.53 46.43
C LYS A 445 39.91 53.95 46.90
N LYS A 446 40.71 54.03 47.96
CA LYS A 446 41.36 55.24 48.45
C LYS A 446 42.87 55.05 48.36
#